data_AF-A0AAV4DEE9-F1
#
_entry.id   AF-A0AAV4DEE9-F1
#
_cell.length_a   1.000
_cell.length_b   1.000
_cell.length_c   1.000
_cell.angle_alpha   90.00
_cell.angle_beta   90.00
_cell.angle_gamma   90.00
#
_symmetry.space_group_name_H-M   'P 1'
#
loop_
_entity.id
_entity.type
_entity.pdbx_description
1 polymer ?
#
loop_
_entity_poly.entity_id
_entity_poly.type
_entity_poly.pdbx_seq_one_letter_code
_entity_poly.pdbx_strand_id
1 'polypeptide(L)' 'MKIREIALKLEIPKRTVHEIVHDTLGYRKVSARWVPKMLTEDHKLQRVEISQRLLQRCQQDNGDEDTTHIGGDF' A
#
# COMPACT_ATOMS: atom_id res chain seq x y z
N MET A 1 -13.72 -3.76 -13.75
CA MET A 1 -14.56 -4.92 -14.11
C MET A 1 -15.95 -4.74 -13.51
N LYS A 2 -17.01 -4.65 -14.32
CA LYS A 2 -18.39 -4.50 -13.81
C LYS A 2 -19.16 -5.82 -13.96
N ILE A 3 -19.83 -6.26 -12.89
CA ILE A 3 -20.67 -7.48 -12.88
C ILE A 3 -21.71 -7.47 -14.01
N ARG A 4 -22.32 -6.31 -14.33
CA ARG A 4 -23.29 -6.17 -15.43
C ARG A 4 -22.68 -6.47 -16.80
N GLU A 5 -21.46 -6.01 -17.06
CA GLU A 5 -20.79 -6.22 -18.35
C GLU A 5 -20.46 -7.70 -18.55
N ILE A 6 -20.08 -8.41 -17.48
CA ILE A 6 -19.86 -9.86 -17.51
C ILE A 6 -21.18 -10.60 -17.74
N ALA A 7 -22.23 -10.24 -16.98
CA ALA A 7 -23.55 -10.84 -17.13
C ALA A 7 -24.10 -10.72 -18.55
N LEU A 8 -23.90 -9.57 -19.20
CA LEU A 8 -24.31 -9.37 -20.59
C LEU A 8 -23.45 -10.19 -21.57
N LYS A 9 -22.14 -10.25 -21.37
CA LYS A 9 -21.24 -11.00 -22.27
C LYS A 9 -21.42 -12.51 -22.18
N LEU A 10 -21.79 -13.02 -21.01
CA LEU A 10 -21.96 -14.45 -20.75
C LEU A 10 -23.43 -14.88 -20.80
N GLU A 11 -24.36 -13.95 -20.94
CA GLU A 11 -25.82 -14.19 -20.86
C GLU A 11 -26.27 -14.90 -19.57
N ILE A 12 -25.52 -14.70 -18.47
CA ILE A 12 -25.79 -15.29 -17.16
C ILE A 12 -26.49 -14.25 -16.27
N PRO A 13 -27.44 -14.65 -15.41
CA PRO A 13 -28.04 -13.75 -14.43
C PRO A 13 -26.99 -13.03 -13.58
N LYS A 14 -27.19 -11.71 -13.37
CA LYS A 14 -26.31 -10.86 -12.57
C LYS A 14 -26.00 -11.44 -11.19
N ARG A 15 -26.98 -12.11 -10.57
CA ARG A 15 -26.83 -12.76 -9.26
C ARG A 15 -25.77 -13.86 -9.29
N THR A 16 -25.88 -14.78 -10.25
CA THR A 16 -24.94 -15.89 -10.41
C THR A 16 -23.53 -15.38 -10.70
N VAL A 17 -23.38 -14.35 -11.52
CA VAL A 17 -22.07 -13.70 -11.75
C VAL A 17 -21.53 -13.09 -10.45
N HIS A 18 -22.38 -12.46 -9.64
CA HIS A 18 -21.97 -11.92 -8.35
C HIS A 18 -21.49 -13.02 -7.39
N GLU A 19 -22.23 -14.12 -7.25
CA GLU A 19 -21.87 -15.27 -6.40
C GLU A 19 -20.55 -15.91 -6.84
N ILE A 20 -20.35 -16.12 -8.14
CA ILE A 20 -19.10 -16.69 -8.65
C ILE A 20 -17.93 -15.74 -8.37
N VAL A 21 -18.07 -14.46 -8.71
CA VAL A 21 -16.99 -13.48 -8.55
C VAL A 21 -16.66 -13.25 -7.07
N HIS A 22 -17.69 -13.12 -6.22
CA HIS A 22 -17.50 -12.76 -4.81
C HIS A 22 -17.20 -13.97 -3.92
N ASP A 23 -18.01 -15.02 -4.01
CA ASP A 23 -18.01 -16.13 -3.05
C ASP A 23 -17.12 -17.28 -3.53
N THR A 24 -17.19 -17.63 -4.82
CA THR A 24 -16.38 -18.75 -5.36
C THR A 24 -14.93 -18.33 -5.63
N LEU A 25 -14.74 -17.19 -6.28
CA LEU A 25 -13.42 -16.69 -6.67
C LEU A 25 -12.82 -15.72 -5.63
N GLY A 26 -13.60 -15.29 -4.63
CA GLY A 26 -13.11 -14.42 -3.55
C GLY A 26 -12.79 -12.98 -3.95
N TYR A 27 -13.20 -12.53 -5.15
CA TYR A 27 -12.92 -11.16 -5.57
C TYR A 27 -13.77 -10.17 -4.78
N ARG A 28 -13.13 -9.07 -4.40
CA ARG A 28 -13.78 -7.94 -3.72
C ARG A 28 -13.60 -6.69 -4.54
N LYS A 29 -14.64 -5.84 -4.54
CA LYS A 29 -14.54 -4.51 -5.12
C LYS A 29 -13.63 -3.66 -4.24
N VAL A 30 -12.42 -3.41 -4.71
CA VAL A 30 -11.54 -2.41 -4.08
C VAL A 30 -11.98 -1.02 -4.52
N SER A 31 -12.14 -0.11 -3.57
CA SER A 31 -12.27 1.32 -3.88
C SER A 31 -10.89 1.87 -4.19
N ALA A 32 -10.71 2.46 -5.38
CA ALA A 32 -9.51 3.25 -5.63
C ALA A 32 -9.53 4.49 -4.72
N ARG A 33 -8.41 4.75 -4.03
CA ARG A 33 -8.21 6.02 -3.32
C ARG A 33 -7.73 7.06 -4.33
N TRP A 34 -8.16 8.32 -4.17
CA TRP A 34 -7.66 9.42 -4.98
C TRP A 34 -6.17 9.65 -4.70
N VAL A 35 -5.37 9.64 -5.77
CA VAL A 35 -3.94 9.98 -5.73
C VAL A 35 -3.74 11.23 -6.59
N PRO A 36 -3.24 12.35 -6.04
CA PRO A 36 -3.17 13.64 -6.75
C PRO A 36 -2.33 13.66 -8.03
N LYS A 37 -1.39 12.70 -8.19
CA LYS A 37 -0.46 12.68 -9.33
C LYS A 37 -0.15 11.26 -9.77
N MET A 38 -0.15 11.05 -11.09
CA MET A 38 0.40 9.84 -11.70
C MET A 38 1.93 9.90 -11.64
N LEU A 39 2.53 8.90 -11.00
CA LEU A 39 3.98 8.79 -10.89
C LEU A 39 4.55 8.06 -12.10
N THR A 40 5.68 8.55 -12.60
CA THR A 40 6.51 7.83 -13.56
C THR A 40 7.32 6.77 -12.81
N GLU A 41 7.96 5.85 -13.53
CA GLU A 41 8.84 4.87 -12.90
C GLU A 41 10.00 5.54 -12.15
N ASP A 42 10.62 6.57 -12.72
CA ASP A 42 11.67 7.34 -12.06
C ASP A 42 11.19 7.96 -10.73
N HIS A 43 9.99 8.56 -10.72
CA HIS A 43 9.41 9.10 -9.48
C HIS A 43 9.19 8.00 -8.44
N LYS A 44 8.81 6.78 -8.83
CA LYS A 44 8.62 5.68 -7.88
C LYS A 44 9.95 5.22 -7.29
N LEU A 45 10.98 5.09 -8.13
CA LEU A 45 12.32 4.70 -7.70
C LEU A 45 12.89 5.71 -6.71
N GLN A 46 12.86 7.00 -7.05
CA GLN A 46 13.31 8.08 -6.16
C GLN A 46 12.54 8.08 -4.83
N ARG A 47 11.23 7.84 -4.85
CA ARG A 47 10.44 7.76 -3.61
C ARG A 47 10.86 6.60 -2.72
N VAL A 48 11.14 5.43 -3.29
CA VAL A 48 11.61 4.28 -2.51
C VAL A 48 12.98 4.58 -1.91
N GLU A 49 13.92 5.08 -2.71
CA GLU A 49 15.27 5.43 -2.26
C GLU A 49 15.27 6.44 -1.11
N ILE A 50 14.54 7.55 -1.27
CA ILE A 50 14.43 8.58 -0.24
C ILE A 50 13.78 8.00 1.02
N SER A 51 12.70 7.22 0.88
CA SER A 51 12.02 6.63 2.04
C SER A 51 12.92 5.67 2.81
N GLN A 52 13.72 4.85 2.10
CA GLN A 52 14.68 3.94 2.72
C GLN A 52 15.77 4.72 3.47
N ARG A 53 16.33 5.76 2.85
CA ARG A 53 17.35 6.61 3.48
C ARG A 53 16.81 7.30 4.74
N LEU A 54 15.59 7.83 4.69
CA LEU A 54 14.95 8.46 5.84
C LEU A 54 14.65 7.45 6.95
N LEU A 55 14.21 6.24 6.60
CA LEU A 55 13.98 5.17 7.56
C LEU A 55 15.27 4.77 8.28
N GLN A 56 16.37 4.59 7.53
CA GLN A 56 17.67 4.25 8.11
C GLN A 56 18.15 5.34 9.09
N ARG A 57 17.99 6.61 8.72
CA ARG A 57 18.31 7.73 9.61
C ARG A 57 17.47 7.71 10.88
N CYS A 58 16.16 7.51 10.78
CA CYS A 58 15.29 7.43 11.95
C CYS A 58 15.68 6.27 12.87
N GLN A 59 16.10 5.13 12.31
CA GLN A 59 16.57 3.99 13.10
C GLN A 59 17.88 4.26 13.83
N GLN A 60 18.78 5.05 13.24
CA GLN A 60 20.05 5.46 13.86
C GLN A 60 19.84 6.55 14.93
N ASP A 61 18.98 7.53 14.66
CA ASP A 61 18.65 8.62 15.60
C ASP A 61 17.93 8.07 16.86
N ASN A 62 17.24 6.93 16.79
CA ASN A 62 16.67 6.23 17.96
C ASN A 62 17.71 5.48 18.82
N GLY A 63 19.00 5.50 18.44
CA GLY A 63 20.10 4.86 19.15
C GLY A 63 20.89 5.77 20.09
N ASP A 64 20.61 7.08 20.08
CA ASP A 64 21.39 8.10 20.81
C ASP A 64 20.61 8.75 21.98
N GLU A 65 19.57 8.09 22.50
CA GLU A 65 18.99 8.44 23.80
C GLU A 65 19.62 7.59 24.91
N ASP A 66 20.58 8.24 25.58
CA ASP A 66 20.92 8.11 27.01
C ASP A 66 22.00 7.10 27.43
N THR A 67 23.27 7.53 27.31
CA THR A 67 24.24 7.37 28.42
C THR A 67 25.15 8.60 28.49
N THR A 68 24.59 9.77 28.83
CA THR A 68 25.42 10.85 29.40
C THR A 68 25.36 10.71 30.93
N HIS A 69 25.89 9.59 31.47
CA HIS A 69 26.04 9.45 32.91
C HIS A 69 27.30 10.20 33.35
N ILE A 70 27.03 11.29 34.05
CA ILE A 70 27.91 12.12 34.86
C ILE A 70 29.07 11.31 35.45
N GLY A 71 30.27 11.50 34.91
CA GLY A 71 31.53 11.12 35.55
C GLY A 71 32.14 12.34 36.19
N GLY A 72 31.60 12.72 37.35
CA GLY A 72 32.16 13.75 38.22
C GLY A 72 33.48 13.29 38.84
N ASP A 73 34.30 14.30 39.12
CA ASP A 73 35.60 14.25 39.78
C ASP A 73 35.68 13.23 40.94
N PHE A 74 36.66 12.32 40.86
CA PHE A 74 37.47 11.86 41.99
C PHE A 74 38.81 11.27 41.51
#